data_AF-A0A0D0A5E0-F1
#
_entry.id   AF-A0A0D0A5E0-F1
#
_cell.length_a   1.000
_cell.length_b   1.000
_cell.length_c   1.000
_cell.angle_alpha   90.00
_cell.angle_beta   90.00
_cell.angle_gamma   90.00
#
_symmetry.space_group_name_H-M   'P 1'
#
loop_
_entity.id
_entity.type
_entity.pdbx_description
1 polymer ?
#
loop_
_entity_poly.entity_id
_entity_poly.type
_entity_poly.pdbx_seq_one_letter_code
_entity_poly.pdbx_strand_id
1 'polypeptide(L)'
;MLHLLTKTSIFVKLPNECLCQMTGMPLIYAMPPTLDCGRETRWRAQDHANVSSSSCGRISVEFPRRAASLSWILFLLNGETRNVILLHFVDQFIRRTSADISFVRARMFYARPNREHSSRNIIVGLPCTHVLNRLNPSYFRQTQPQAGAYQDPDPRQQAQKTRHLSKYIFPLQYGLSNVFSQPSAAKETYKQPNFADREREIELFGTCKTPKRLKDVLVLLEKMIWRHGKCGYKLLRDITCPSKLTTTDNKTMDSSIILVSKAQQCHTFFFYRSPGNGV
;
A
#
# COMPACT_ATOMS: atom_id res chain seq x y z
N MET A 1 -4.02 -50.53 -29.56
CA MET A 1 -4.88 -49.33 -29.70
C MET A 1 -5.15 -48.59 -28.39
N LEU A 2 -5.40 -49.26 -27.26
CA LEU A 2 -5.72 -48.59 -25.98
C LEU A 2 -4.68 -47.56 -25.50
N HIS A 3 -3.39 -47.79 -25.78
CA HIS A 3 -2.30 -46.90 -25.34
C HIS A 3 -2.37 -45.49 -25.94
N LEU A 4 -2.95 -45.35 -27.14
CA LEU A 4 -3.12 -44.05 -27.79
C LEU A 4 -4.16 -43.21 -27.03
N LEU A 5 -5.27 -43.83 -26.62
CA LEU A 5 -6.37 -43.16 -25.93
C LEU A 5 -6.03 -42.75 -24.49
N THR A 6 -5.05 -43.42 -23.86
CA THR A 6 -4.64 -43.12 -22.48
C THR A 6 -3.49 -42.12 -22.38
N LYS A 7 -2.60 -42.05 -23.38
CA LYS A 7 -1.41 -41.19 -23.33
C LYS A 7 -1.49 -39.92 -24.18
N THR A 8 -2.43 -39.85 -25.13
CA THR A 8 -2.54 -38.70 -26.03
C THR A 8 -3.84 -37.94 -25.81
N SER A 9 -3.78 -36.62 -25.90
CA SER A 9 -4.95 -35.76 -25.96
C SER A 9 -5.37 -35.57 -27.40
N ILE A 10 -6.58 -36.03 -27.73
CA ILE A 10 -7.16 -35.89 -29.07
C ILE A 10 -8.15 -34.74 -29.04
N PHE A 11 -8.01 -33.81 -29.98
CA PHE A 11 -8.90 -32.67 -30.15
C PHE A 11 -9.65 -32.79 -31.46
N VAL A 12 -10.97 -32.56 -31.42
CA VAL A 12 -11.82 -32.52 -32.60
C VAL A 12 -12.28 -31.08 -32.82
N LYS A 13 -12.14 -30.63 -34.07
CA LYS A 13 -12.58 -29.30 -34.50
C LYS A 13 -14.10 -29.28 -34.68
N LEU A 14 -14.74 -28.31 -34.06
CA LEU A 14 -16.18 -28.05 -34.19
C LEU A 14 -16.46 -27.01 -35.29
N PRO A 15 -17.71 -26.90 -35.79
CA PRO A 15 -18.09 -25.97 -36.86
C PRO A 15 -17.88 -24.48 -36.52
N ASN A 16 -17.75 -24.15 -35.24
CA ASN A 16 -17.48 -22.81 -34.73
C ASN A 16 -15.98 -22.53 -34.53
N GLU A 17 -15.10 -23.32 -35.18
CA GLU A 17 -13.63 -23.21 -35.05
C GLU A 17 -13.09 -23.47 -33.63
N CYS A 18 -13.92 -23.98 -32.71
CA CYS A 18 -13.47 -24.42 -31.39
C CYS A 18 -12.90 -25.84 -31.43
N LEU A 19 -11.98 -26.14 -30.51
CA LEU A 19 -11.44 -27.49 -30.32
C LEU A 19 -12.06 -28.14 -29.08
N CYS A 20 -12.63 -29.33 -29.25
CA CYS A 20 -13.17 -30.14 -28.17
C CYS A 20 -12.19 -31.27 -27.85
N GLN A 21 -11.72 -31.34 -26.60
CA GLN A 21 -10.88 -32.44 -26.15
C GLN A 21 -11.74 -33.69 -25.93
N MET A 22 -11.48 -34.75 -26.68
CA MET A 22 -12.23 -36.01 -26.56
C MET A 22 -11.57 -37.01 -25.62
N THR A 23 -10.24 -37.00 -25.53
CA THR A 23 -9.46 -37.95 -24.71
C THR A 23 -8.26 -37.27 -24.05
N GLY A 24 -7.63 -37.96 -23.09
CA GLY A 24 -6.48 -37.47 -22.34
C GLY A 24 -6.86 -36.69 -21.07
N MET A 25 -5.85 -36.21 -20.33
CA MET A 25 -6.08 -35.40 -19.12
C MET A 25 -6.75 -34.08 -19.49
N PRO A 26 -7.87 -33.70 -18.84
CA PRO A 26 -8.51 -32.42 -19.09
C PRO A 26 -7.54 -31.26 -18.90
N LEU A 27 -7.51 -30.33 -19.86
CA LEU A 27 -6.65 -29.13 -19.82
C LEU A 27 -6.79 -28.30 -18.53
N ILE A 28 -7.92 -28.39 -17.84
CA ILE A 28 -8.17 -27.73 -16.54
C ILE A 28 -7.15 -28.19 -15.47
N TYR A 29 -6.65 -29.42 -15.58
CA TYR A 29 -5.65 -29.98 -14.67
C TYR A 29 -4.22 -29.85 -15.20
N ALA A 30 -4.04 -29.42 -16.45
CA ALA A 30 -2.71 -29.10 -16.97
C ALA A 30 -2.27 -27.78 -16.33
N MET A 31 -1.33 -27.86 -15.38
CA MET A 31 -0.65 -26.65 -14.91
C MET A 31 0.05 -26.02 -16.12
N PRO A 32 -0.21 -24.73 -16.43
CA PRO A 32 0.61 -24.05 -17.43
C PRO A 32 2.07 -24.15 -16.97
N PRO A 33 3.01 -24.47 -17.88
CA PRO A 33 4.42 -24.44 -17.53
C PRO A 33 4.71 -23.06 -16.95
N THR A 34 5.24 -23.02 -15.72
CA THR A 34 5.71 -21.78 -15.13
C THR A 34 6.73 -21.23 -16.10
N LEU A 35 6.41 -20.11 -16.74
CA LEU A 35 7.37 -19.38 -17.55
C LEU A 35 8.47 -18.96 -16.58
N ASP A 36 9.57 -19.73 -16.55
CA ASP A 36 10.84 -19.24 -16.06
C ASP A 36 11.16 -18.02 -16.91
N CYS A 37 10.88 -16.84 -16.36
CA CYS A 37 11.20 -15.54 -16.92
C CYS A 37 12.72 -15.33 -16.87
N GLY A 38 13.45 -16.16 -17.60
CA GLY A 38 14.88 -16.30 -17.46
C GLY A 38 15.53 -17.19 -18.51
N ARG A 39 14.98 -17.26 -19.73
CA ARG A 39 15.73 -17.58 -20.97
C ARG A 39 14.79 -17.44 -22.17
N GLU A 40 14.88 -16.29 -22.81
CA GLU A 40 14.28 -16.03 -24.10
C GLU A 40 15.01 -16.87 -25.16
N THR A 41 14.41 -17.99 -25.57
CA THR A 41 14.86 -18.74 -26.75
C THR A 41 14.43 -18.02 -28.01
N ARG A 42 15.41 -17.28 -28.53
CA ARG A 42 15.55 -16.78 -29.89
C ARG A 42 15.04 -17.79 -30.93
N TRP A 43 13.87 -17.54 -31.50
CA TRP A 43 13.44 -18.11 -32.77
C TRP A 43 13.33 -17.02 -33.82
N ARG A 44 14.42 -16.80 -34.58
CA ARG A 44 14.41 -16.77 -36.06
C ARG A 44 15.77 -16.39 -36.66
N ALA A 45 16.02 -17.06 -37.79
CA ALA A 45 16.90 -16.75 -38.91
C ALA A 45 18.41 -17.01 -38.70
N GLN A 46 18.83 -18.11 -39.33
CA GLN A 46 20.16 -18.31 -39.91
C GLN A 46 20.50 -17.13 -40.82
N ASP A 47 21.72 -16.60 -40.72
CA ASP A 47 22.63 -16.38 -41.85
C ASP A 47 24.03 -15.92 -41.38
N HIS A 48 25.02 -16.71 -41.83
CA HIS A 48 26.42 -16.44 -42.16
C HIS A 48 27.39 -15.60 -41.27
N ALA A 49 28.46 -16.32 -40.89
CA ALA A 49 29.90 -15.96 -40.89
C ALA A 49 30.56 -15.20 -39.70
N ASN A 50 31.47 -15.95 -39.06
CA ASN A 50 32.81 -15.57 -38.56
C ASN A 50 33.04 -14.14 -38.02
N VAL A 51 33.19 -14.00 -36.70
CA VAL A 51 34.31 -13.25 -36.06
C VAL A 51 34.55 -13.80 -34.64
N SER A 52 35.82 -13.97 -34.32
CA SER A 52 36.46 -14.44 -33.10
C SER A 52 36.21 -13.60 -31.83
N SER A 53 36.19 -14.31 -30.69
CA SER A 53 36.66 -13.92 -29.34
C SER A 53 36.73 -12.44 -28.95
N SER A 54 36.00 -12.05 -27.88
CA SER A 54 36.60 -11.39 -26.71
C SER A 54 35.62 -11.21 -25.54
N SER A 55 36.10 -11.61 -24.37
CA SER A 55 36.04 -10.87 -23.10
C SER A 55 34.73 -10.29 -22.55
N CYS A 56 34.32 -10.86 -21.41
CA CYS A 56 34.12 -10.18 -20.12
C CYS A 56 33.16 -8.98 -20.03
N GLY A 57 32.10 -9.16 -19.23
CA GLY A 57 31.25 -8.09 -18.72
C GLY A 57 30.41 -8.53 -17.53
N ARG A 58 31.04 -9.01 -16.45
CA ARG A 58 30.37 -9.14 -15.14
C ARG A 58 30.08 -7.73 -14.64
N ILE A 59 28.82 -7.35 -14.60
CA ILE A 59 28.35 -6.20 -13.83
C ILE A 59 28.38 -6.63 -12.36
N SER A 60 29.51 -6.38 -11.69
CA SER A 60 29.60 -6.42 -10.24
C SER A 60 28.85 -5.22 -9.68
N VAL A 61 27.67 -5.46 -9.09
CA VAL A 61 27.02 -4.48 -8.23
C VAL A 61 27.75 -4.50 -6.90
N GLU A 62 28.70 -3.58 -6.73
CA GLU A 62 29.35 -3.32 -5.44
C GLU A 62 28.32 -2.76 -4.45
N PHE A 63 27.91 -3.59 -3.49
CA PHE A 63 27.21 -3.13 -2.30
C PHE A 63 28.22 -2.60 -1.27
N PRO A 64 27.94 -1.45 -0.62
CA PRO A 64 28.84 -0.92 0.38
C PRO A 64 28.86 -1.82 1.62
N ARG A 65 30.04 -2.38 1.88
CA ARG A 65 30.41 -3.03 3.14
C ARG A 65 30.21 -2.06 4.30
N ARG A 66 29.13 -2.25 5.06
CA ARG A 66 29.10 -1.88 6.48
C ARG A 66 28.60 -3.09 7.25
N ALA A 67 29.55 -3.96 7.58
CA ALA A 67 29.45 -4.85 8.72
C ALA A 67 29.36 -3.97 9.99
N ALA A 68 28.15 -3.57 10.35
CA ALA A 68 27.86 -3.00 11.65
C ALA A 68 27.33 -4.12 12.53
N SER A 69 28.25 -4.70 13.31
CA SER A 69 28.03 -5.46 14.55
C SER A 69 26.75 -6.30 14.63
N LEU A 70 26.79 -7.48 14.02
CA LEU A 70 25.84 -8.57 14.30
C LEU A 70 26.09 -9.23 15.68
N SER A 71 27.05 -8.72 16.47
CA SER A 71 27.44 -9.32 17.75
C SER A 71 26.42 -9.08 18.87
N TRP A 72 25.60 -8.03 18.81
CA TRP A 72 24.64 -7.73 19.88
C TRP A 72 23.33 -8.52 19.77
N ILE A 73 22.94 -8.96 18.57
CA ILE A 73 21.74 -9.78 18.37
C ILE A 73 22.04 -11.27 18.65
N LEU A 74 23.29 -11.70 18.48
CA LEU A 74 23.74 -13.06 18.79
C LEU A 74 23.88 -13.33 20.31
N PHE A 75 23.89 -12.30 21.15
CA PHE A 75 24.15 -12.45 22.59
C PHE A 75 22.90 -12.68 23.45
N LEU A 76 21.68 -12.52 22.90
CA LEU A 76 20.45 -12.52 23.71
C LEU A 76 19.58 -13.78 23.59
N LEU A 77 19.95 -14.80 22.82
CA LEU A 77 19.13 -16.00 22.68
C LEU A 77 19.96 -17.28 22.81
N ASN A 78 20.07 -17.76 24.04
CA ASN A 78 20.39 -19.15 24.33
C ASN A 78 19.19 -20.03 23.95
N GLY A 79 19.45 -21.08 23.17
CA GLY A 79 18.56 -22.24 23.03
C GLY A 79 17.55 -22.20 21.87
N GLU A 80 17.69 -23.17 20.95
CA GLU A 80 16.63 -23.74 20.09
C GLU A 80 16.02 -22.96 18.91
N THR A 81 16.21 -21.65 18.73
CA THR A 81 15.61 -20.91 17.60
C THR A 81 16.50 -20.70 16.37
N ARG A 82 17.60 -21.46 16.26
CA ARG A 82 18.63 -21.24 15.22
C ARG A 82 18.17 -21.48 13.77
N ASN A 83 17.19 -22.35 13.54
CA ASN A 83 16.77 -22.70 12.16
C ASN A 83 15.61 -21.85 11.62
N VAL A 84 14.81 -21.20 12.47
CA VAL A 84 13.65 -20.40 12.02
C VAL A 84 14.08 -19.00 11.56
N ILE A 85 15.11 -18.43 12.20
CA ILE A 85 15.57 -17.06 11.92
C ILE A 85 16.40 -16.98 10.64
N LEU A 86 17.16 -18.03 10.30
CA LEU A 86 18.03 -18.02 9.12
C LEU A 86 17.25 -18.11 7.81
N LEU A 87 16.12 -18.83 7.78
CA LEU A 87 15.18 -18.83 6.65
C LEU A 87 14.49 -17.48 6.48
N HIS A 88 14.21 -16.77 7.57
CA HIS A 88 13.57 -15.45 7.51
C HIS A 88 14.49 -14.34 6.97
N PHE A 89 15.81 -14.57 6.97
CA PHE A 89 16.79 -13.61 6.43
C PHE A 89 17.02 -13.78 4.92
N VAL A 90 16.81 -14.98 4.37
CA VAL A 90 16.90 -15.23 2.92
C VAL A 90 15.62 -14.76 2.21
N ASP A 91 14.46 -14.83 2.87
CA ASP A 91 13.16 -14.37 2.32
C ASP A 91 12.98 -12.84 2.34
N GLN A 92 13.90 -12.09 2.95
CA GLN A 92 13.87 -10.61 3.04
C GLN A 92 14.18 -9.89 1.72
N PHE A 93 14.48 -10.61 0.64
CA PHE A 93 14.97 -10.01 -0.61
C PHE A 93 13.99 -10.00 -1.77
N ILE A 94 12.78 -10.59 -1.64
CA ILE A 94 11.74 -10.41 -2.64
C ILE A 94 11.12 -9.03 -2.44
N ARG A 95 11.80 -8.00 -2.98
CA ARG A 95 11.25 -6.66 -3.06
C ARG A 95 10.06 -6.69 -4.01
N ARG A 96 8.91 -6.31 -3.49
CA ARG A 96 7.71 -6.15 -4.30
C ARG A 96 7.94 -5.09 -5.37
N THR A 97 7.47 -5.37 -6.57
CA THR A 97 7.35 -4.35 -7.59
C THR A 97 6.13 -3.48 -7.28
N SER A 98 6.04 -2.31 -7.92
CA SER A 98 4.85 -1.45 -7.78
C SER A 98 3.56 -2.15 -8.25
N ALA A 99 3.66 -3.12 -9.17
CA ALA A 99 2.52 -3.90 -9.65
C ALA A 99 1.97 -4.88 -8.59
N ASP A 100 2.80 -5.30 -7.63
CA ASP A 100 2.42 -6.24 -6.58
C ASP A 100 1.70 -5.57 -5.39
N ILE A 101 1.60 -4.24 -5.40
CA ILE A 101 0.93 -3.48 -4.35
C ILE A 101 -0.57 -3.47 -4.61
N SER A 102 -1.31 -4.27 -3.85
CA SER A 102 -2.77 -4.21 -3.87
C SER A 102 -3.29 -3.06 -3.01
N PHE A 103 -4.26 -2.30 -3.54
CA PHE A 103 -4.99 -1.29 -2.78
C PHE A 103 -6.20 -1.90 -2.07
N VAL A 104 -6.34 -1.65 -0.76
CA VAL A 104 -7.54 -2.07 -0.02
C VAL A 104 -8.73 -1.18 -0.40
N ARG A 105 -9.45 -1.56 -1.46
CA ARG A 105 -10.66 -0.87 -1.93
C ARG A 105 -11.67 -0.63 -0.81
N ALA A 106 -11.80 -1.56 0.14
CA ALA A 106 -12.69 -1.39 1.28
C ALA A 106 -12.35 -0.18 2.16
N ARG A 107 -11.06 0.18 2.30
CA ARG A 107 -10.62 1.38 3.02
C ARG A 107 -10.86 2.68 2.23
N MET A 108 -11.08 2.59 0.91
CA MET A 108 -11.37 3.74 0.06
C MET A 108 -12.88 3.99 -0.07
N PHE A 109 -13.65 2.97 -0.43
CA PHE A 109 -15.07 3.10 -0.74
C PHE A 109 -15.99 3.03 0.48
N TYR A 110 -15.58 2.30 1.52
CA TYR A 110 -16.39 2.09 2.71
C TYR A 110 -15.78 2.76 3.96
N ALA A 111 -14.93 3.76 3.74
CA ALA A 111 -14.38 4.57 4.81
C ALA A 111 -15.49 5.27 5.59
N ARG A 112 -15.47 5.15 6.91
CA ARG A 112 -16.33 5.96 7.77
C ARG A 112 -15.69 7.34 7.99
N PRO A 113 -16.49 8.42 8.11
CA PRO A 113 -15.97 9.73 8.45
C PRO A 113 -15.19 9.67 9.77
N ASN A 114 -14.04 10.35 9.82
CA ASN A 114 -13.28 10.45 11.06
C ASN A 114 -14.00 11.42 12.01
N ARG A 115 -14.15 10.99 13.27
CA ARG A 115 -14.77 11.78 14.33
C ARG A 115 -13.77 12.00 15.44
N GLU A 116 -13.76 13.22 15.96
CA GLU A 116 -13.00 13.52 17.16
C GLU A 116 -13.60 12.80 18.38
N HIS A 117 -12.76 12.20 19.21
CA HIS A 117 -13.21 11.45 20.38
C HIS A 117 -13.92 12.32 21.43
N SER A 118 -13.46 13.56 21.63
CA SER A 118 -14.01 14.47 22.63
C SER A 118 -15.32 15.13 22.18
N SER A 119 -15.29 15.78 21.01
CA SER A 119 -16.41 16.62 20.55
C SER A 119 -17.44 15.87 19.69
N ARG A 120 -17.14 14.63 19.28
CA ARG A 120 -17.90 13.85 18.25
C ARG A 120 -18.09 14.56 16.92
N ASN A 121 -17.41 15.70 16.71
CA ASN A 121 -17.46 16.45 15.47
C ASN A 121 -16.76 15.67 14.35
N ILE A 122 -17.29 15.82 13.14
CA ILE A 122 -16.69 15.22 11.94
C ILE A 122 -15.46 16.05 11.57
N ILE A 123 -14.30 15.42 11.55
CA ILE A 123 -13.05 16.03 11.11
C ILE A 123 -13.04 16.02 9.58
N VAL A 124 -12.86 17.20 8.98
CA VAL A 124 -12.75 17.35 7.53
C VAL A 124 -11.28 17.40 7.14
N GLY A 125 -10.87 16.56 6.19
CA GLY A 125 -9.48 16.45 5.74
C GLY A 125 -8.83 15.16 6.21
N LEU A 126 -7.58 15.25 6.68
CA LEU A 126 -6.82 14.09 7.13
C LEU A 126 -7.34 13.55 8.48
N PRO A 127 -7.22 12.24 8.77
CA PRO A 127 -7.54 11.64 10.06
C PRO A 127 -6.81 12.29 11.25
N CYS A 128 -7.40 12.30 12.44
CA CYS A 128 -6.73 12.74 13.68
C CYS A 128 -5.46 11.93 14.02
N THR A 129 -5.45 10.65 13.64
CA THR A 129 -4.31 9.74 13.81
C THR A 129 -3.18 10.01 12.81
N HIS A 130 -3.42 10.79 11.76
CA HIS A 130 -2.43 11.06 10.73
C HIS A 130 -1.28 11.91 11.28
N VAL A 131 -0.03 11.55 10.95
CA VAL A 131 1.18 12.23 11.44
C VAL A 131 1.13 13.76 11.27
N LEU A 132 0.64 14.26 10.14
CA LEU A 132 0.54 15.70 9.91
C LEU A 132 -0.39 16.40 10.90
N ASN A 133 -1.52 15.80 11.25
CA ASN A 133 -2.44 16.36 12.24
C ASN A 133 -1.89 16.24 13.67
N ARG A 134 -1.09 15.21 13.95
CA ARG A 134 -0.38 15.08 15.24
C ARG A 134 0.70 16.15 15.41
N LEU A 135 1.39 16.52 14.33
CA LEU A 135 2.46 17.53 14.35
C LEU A 135 1.95 18.98 14.33
N ASN A 136 0.91 19.24 13.51
CA ASN A 136 0.30 20.55 13.33
C ASN A 136 -1.17 20.40 12.86
N PRO A 137 -2.14 20.25 13.77
CA PRO A 137 -3.53 19.94 13.42
C PRO A 137 -4.16 21.03 12.56
N SER A 138 -4.77 20.61 11.44
CA SER A 138 -5.41 21.51 10.46
C SER A 138 -6.84 21.93 10.81
N TYR A 139 -7.50 21.18 11.69
CA TYR A 139 -8.92 21.36 12.03
C TYR A 139 -9.15 22.21 13.28
N PHE A 140 -8.10 22.48 14.06
CA PHE A 140 -8.16 23.48 15.12
C PHE A 140 -7.55 24.77 14.60
N ARG A 141 -8.35 25.85 14.57
CA ARG A 141 -7.74 27.17 14.59
C ARG A 141 -7.08 27.29 15.95
N GLN A 142 -5.75 27.24 16.00
CA GLN A 142 -5.01 27.67 17.18
C GLN A 142 -5.60 29.03 17.55
N THR A 143 -6.22 29.11 18.74
CA THR A 143 -6.69 30.37 19.29
C THR A 143 -5.52 31.33 19.14
N GLN A 144 -5.68 32.38 18.33
CA GLN A 144 -4.57 33.30 18.12
C GLN A 144 -4.04 33.69 19.49
N PRO A 145 -2.73 33.52 19.75
CA PRO A 145 -2.12 34.21 20.87
C PRO A 145 -2.55 35.67 20.77
N GLN A 146 -2.95 36.25 21.91
CA GLN A 146 -3.50 37.61 21.97
C GLN A 146 -2.77 38.56 21.01
N ALA A 147 -3.52 39.32 20.23
CA ALA A 147 -3.05 40.15 19.13
C ALA A 147 -1.80 40.96 19.54
N GLY A 148 -0.62 40.52 19.10
CA GLY A 148 0.66 41.18 19.37
C GLY A 148 1.85 40.26 19.63
N ALA A 149 1.64 39.01 20.05
CA ALA A 149 2.74 38.09 20.36
C ALA A 149 2.95 37.03 19.26
N TYR A 150 3.61 37.39 18.15
CA TYR A 150 4.18 36.39 17.24
C TYR A 150 5.31 35.68 18.01
N GLN A 151 5.03 34.48 18.52
CA GLN A 151 6.07 33.60 19.02
C GLN A 151 6.65 32.85 17.84
N ASP A 152 7.91 33.15 17.52
CA ASP A 152 8.64 32.40 16.51
C ASP A 152 8.78 30.94 17.00
N PRO A 153 8.35 29.94 16.21
CA PRO A 153 8.47 28.55 16.62
C PRO A 153 9.94 28.19 16.84
N ASP A 154 10.24 27.48 17.93
CA ASP A 154 11.60 27.04 18.23
C ASP A 154 12.16 26.18 17.07
N PRO A 155 13.25 26.62 16.41
CA PRO A 155 13.82 25.92 15.26
C PRO A 155 14.23 24.48 15.61
N ARG A 156 14.57 24.20 16.88
CA ARG A 156 14.94 22.84 17.32
C ARG A 156 13.74 21.91 17.30
N GLN A 157 12.61 22.35 17.81
CA GLN A 157 11.36 21.57 17.81
C GLN A 157 10.86 21.35 16.39
N GLN A 158 10.94 22.38 15.54
CA GLN A 158 10.56 22.28 14.14
C GLN A 158 11.44 21.27 13.38
N ALA A 159 12.75 21.28 13.60
CA ALA A 159 13.65 20.29 13.04
C ALA A 159 13.33 18.86 13.55
N GLN A 160 12.97 18.70 14.83
CA GLN A 160 12.56 17.39 15.39
C GLN A 160 11.26 16.88 14.74
N LYS A 161 10.22 17.72 14.65
CA LYS A 161 8.95 17.38 13.98
C LYS A 161 9.19 16.97 12.53
N THR A 162 10.06 17.70 11.84
CA THR A 162 10.43 17.43 10.44
C THR A 162 11.17 16.10 10.29
N ARG A 163 12.13 15.80 11.17
CA ARG A 163 12.83 14.49 11.20
C ARG A 163 11.90 13.34 11.59
N HIS A 164 10.88 13.62 12.39
CA HIS A 164 9.88 12.62 12.74
C HIS A 164 8.98 12.33 11.52
N LEU A 165 8.49 13.36 10.83
CA LEU A 165 7.72 13.22 9.59
C LEU A 165 8.49 12.47 8.50
N SER A 166 9.79 12.70 8.36
CA SER A 166 10.60 12.01 7.35
C SER A 166 10.67 10.49 7.58
N LYS A 167 10.53 10.00 8.83
CA LYS A 167 10.44 8.56 9.12
C LYS A 167 9.15 7.94 8.59
N TYR A 168 8.05 8.69 8.59
CA TYR A 168 6.76 8.25 8.03
C TYR A 168 6.80 8.18 6.50
N ILE A 169 7.37 9.21 5.86
CA ILE A 169 7.38 9.33 4.39
C ILE A 169 8.46 8.45 3.75
N PHE A 170 9.64 8.33 4.38
CA PHE A 170 10.79 7.60 3.82
C PHE A 170 11.26 6.44 4.71
N PRO A 171 10.39 5.50 5.11
CA PRO A 171 10.73 4.45 6.07
C PRO A 171 11.97 3.64 5.69
N LEU A 172 12.08 3.28 4.42
CA LEU A 172 13.16 2.43 3.93
C LEU A 172 14.53 3.05 4.14
N GLN A 173 14.63 4.38 4.08
CA GLN A 173 15.90 5.09 4.31
C GLN A 173 16.31 5.05 5.80
N TYR A 174 15.35 4.82 6.68
CA TYR A 174 15.57 4.65 8.12
C TYR A 174 15.59 3.17 8.55
N GLY A 175 15.46 2.22 7.62
CA GLY A 175 15.38 0.80 7.95
C GLY A 175 14.05 0.37 8.57
N LEU A 176 13.02 1.20 8.47
CA LEU A 176 11.67 0.87 8.92
C LEU A 176 10.93 0.05 7.85
N SER A 177 9.97 -0.76 8.28
CA SER A 177 9.16 -1.60 7.40
C SER A 177 8.34 -0.76 6.41
N ASN A 178 8.00 -1.33 5.26
CA ASN A 178 7.17 -0.65 4.27
C ASN A 178 6.37 -1.69 3.48
N VAL A 179 5.39 -1.22 2.71
CA VAL A 179 4.59 -1.99 1.77
C VAL A 179 5.46 -2.84 0.82
N PHE A 180 6.65 -2.34 0.45
CA PHE A 180 7.59 -3.04 -0.43
C PHE A 180 8.45 -4.11 0.27
N SER A 181 8.54 -4.07 1.60
CA SER A 181 9.42 -4.94 2.39
C SER A 181 8.68 -6.10 3.04
N GLN A 182 7.35 -6.06 3.12
CA GLN A 182 6.59 -7.12 3.74
C GLN A 182 6.08 -8.11 2.70
N PRO A 183 6.42 -9.41 2.84
CA PRO A 183 5.81 -10.44 2.02
C PRO A 183 4.34 -10.55 2.45
N SER A 184 3.40 -10.07 1.62
CA SER A 184 2.01 -10.46 1.84
C SER A 184 1.76 -11.78 1.13
N ALA A 185 1.23 -12.76 1.85
CA ALA A 185 0.67 -13.93 1.21
C ALA A 185 -0.38 -13.44 0.19
N ALA A 186 -0.30 -13.91 -1.05
CA ALA A 186 -1.22 -13.51 -2.14
C ALA A 186 -2.70 -13.75 -1.79
N LYS A 187 -2.97 -14.59 -0.78
CA LYS A 187 -4.31 -14.96 -0.31
C LYS A 187 -4.86 -14.07 0.81
N GLU A 188 -4.08 -13.15 1.40
CA GLU A 188 -4.52 -12.33 2.54
C GLU A 188 -4.70 -10.84 2.18
N THR A 189 -5.47 -10.54 1.13
CA THR A 189 -5.75 -9.16 0.69
C THR A 189 -6.39 -8.29 1.79
N TYR A 190 -7.07 -8.90 2.77
CA TYR A 190 -7.78 -8.19 3.84
C TYR A 190 -6.91 -7.82 5.05
N LYS A 191 -5.77 -8.50 5.25
CA LYS A 191 -4.88 -8.28 6.41
C LYS A 191 -3.68 -7.40 6.06
N GLN A 192 -3.88 -6.38 5.22
CA GLN A 192 -2.80 -5.45 4.94
C GLN A 192 -2.48 -4.58 6.17
N PRO A 193 -1.20 -4.45 6.53
CA PRO A 193 -0.76 -3.60 7.62
C PRO A 193 -1.20 -2.16 7.39
N ASN A 194 -1.48 -1.47 8.48
CA ASN A 194 -1.81 -0.06 8.43
C ASN A 194 -0.56 0.77 8.71
N PHE A 195 0.07 1.31 7.66
CA PHE A 195 1.23 2.19 7.78
C PHE A 195 0.85 3.65 8.08
N ALA A 196 -0.42 3.96 8.35
CA ALA A 196 -0.83 5.31 8.71
C ALA A 196 -0.35 5.72 10.12
N ASP A 197 -0.31 4.77 11.06
CA ASP A 197 0.23 4.96 12.40
C ASP A 197 1.45 4.06 12.59
N ARG A 198 2.57 4.70 12.94
CA ARG A 198 3.89 4.05 13.01
C ARG A 198 4.64 4.46 14.25
N GLU A 199 3.94 5.04 15.22
CA GLU A 199 4.60 5.62 16.39
C GLU A 199 5.36 4.57 17.18
N ARG A 200 4.71 3.43 17.45
CA ARG A 200 5.32 2.31 18.17
C ARG A 200 6.55 1.76 17.45
N GLU A 201 6.50 1.66 16.12
CA GLU A 201 7.65 1.20 15.31
C GLU A 201 8.82 2.17 15.42
N ILE A 202 8.54 3.47 15.35
CA ILE A 202 9.54 4.54 15.45
C ILE A 202 10.14 4.64 16.86
N GLU A 203 9.31 4.47 17.89
CA GLU A 203 9.73 4.42 19.30
C GLU A 203 10.66 3.24 19.56
N LEU A 204 10.28 2.04 19.10
CA LEU A 204 11.08 0.82 19.24
C LEU A 204 12.42 0.92 18.49
N PHE A 205 12.44 1.56 17.32
CA PHE A 205 13.67 1.79 16.56
C PHE A 205 14.59 2.82 17.24
N GLY A 206 14.04 3.70 18.06
CA GLY A 206 14.78 4.66 18.86
C GLY A 206 15.44 5.79 18.05
N THR A 207 16.57 6.28 18.59
CA THR A 207 17.29 7.42 18.01
C THR A 207 18.10 6.97 16.80
N CYS A 208 17.79 7.55 15.64
CA CYS A 208 18.46 7.22 14.39
C CYS A 208 18.99 8.50 13.71
N LYS A 209 20.19 8.39 13.14
CA LYS A 209 20.77 9.50 12.36
C LYS A 209 19.94 9.71 11.09
N THR A 210 19.76 10.97 10.69
CA THR A 210 19.10 11.29 9.42
C THR A 210 20.03 10.97 8.25
N PRO A 211 19.59 10.15 7.27
CA PRO A 211 20.37 9.83 6.08
C PRO A 211 20.80 11.09 5.33
N LYS A 212 22.02 11.10 4.79
CA LYS A 212 22.60 12.26 4.08
C LYS A 212 21.68 12.75 2.94
N ARG A 213 21.11 11.82 2.18
CA ARG A 213 20.21 12.11 1.04
C ARG A 213 18.91 12.82 1.43
N LEU A 214 18.45 12.66 2.68
CA LEU A 214 17.20 13.25 3.13
C LEU A 214 17.36 14.66 3.70
N LYS A 215 18.60 15.13 3.92
CA LYS A 215 18.86 16.45 4.54
C LYS A 215 18.20 17.59 3.75
N ASP A 216 18.33 17.58 2.43
CA ASP A 216 17.79 18.64 1.57
C ASP A 216 16.26 18.63 1.52
N VAL A 217 15.66 17.44 1.65
CA VAL A 217 14.21 17.24 1.65
C VAL A 217 13.57 17.72 2.95
N LEU A 218 14.31 17.79 4.06
CA LEU A 218 13.76 18.24 5.35
C LEU A 218 13.15 19.65 5.25
N VAL A 219 13.78 20.56 4.50
CA VAL A 219 13.26 21.93 4.31
C VAL A 219 11.88 21.93 3.62
N LEU A 220 11.62 20.97 2.74
CA LEU A 220 10.32 20.82 2.07
C LEU A 220 9.28 20.21 3.01
N LEU A 221 9.68 19.23 3.83
CA LEU A 221 8.82 18.60 4.81
C LEU A 221 8.38 19.57 5.90
N GLU A 222 9.28 20.44 6.33
CA GLU A 222 8.99 21.53 7.25
C GLU A 222 7.89 22.46 6.69
N LYS A 223 8.06 22.92 5.43
CA LYS A 223 7.04 23.70 4.72
C LYS A 223 5.73 22.95 4.57
N MET A 224 5.77 21.63 4.37
CA MET A 224 4.59 20.77 4.29
C MET A 224 3.80 20.76 5.61
N ILE A 225 4.48 20.60 6.75
CA ILE A 225 3.86 20.65 8.09
C ILE A 225 3.17 22.00 8.30
N TRP A 226 3.84 23.09 7.93
CA TRP A 226 3.28 24.44 8.08
C TRP A 226 2.06 24.67 7.19
N ARG A 227 2.16 24.34 5.89
CA ARG A 227 1.05 24.47 4.93
C ARG A 227 -0.13 23.59 5.31
N HIS A 228 0.13 22.41 5.85
CA HIS A 228 -0.92 21.52 6.33
C HIS A 228 -1.77 22.16 7.43
N GLY A 229 -1.14 22.74 8.47
CA GLY A 229 -1.90 23.38 9.56
C GLY A 229 -2.71 24.59 9.12
N LYS A 230 -2.32 25.24 8.01
CA LYS A 230 -3.09 26.34 7.40
C LYS A 230 -4.13 25.88 6.38
N CYS A 231 -4.17 24.58 6.06
CA CYS A 231 -5.04 24.06 5.02
C CYS A 231 -6.50 24.03 5.50
N GLY A 232 -7.32 24.92 4.93
CA GLY A 232 -8.77 24.93 5.16
C GLY A 232 -9.47 23.82 4.39
N TYR A 233 -9.30 22.55 4.77
CA TYR A 233 -9.87 21.40 4.05
C TYR A 233 -11.38 21.50 3.82
N LYS A 234 -12.12 22.06 4.79
CA LYS A 234 -13.56 22.28 4.64
C LYS A 234 -13.85 23.26 3.50
N LEU A 235 -13.18 24.41 3.49
CA LEU A 235 -13.35 25.41 2.43
C LEU A 235 -12.94 24.83 1.06
N LEU A 236 -11.82 24.13 0.99
CA LEU A 236 -11.35 23.50 -0.25
C LEU A 236 -12.37 22.47 -0.77
N ARG A 237 -12.92 21.64 0.12
CA ARG A 237 -13.98 20.69 -0.22
C ARG A 237 -15.22 21.42 -0.70
N ASP A 238 -15.68 22.44 0.00
CA ASP A 238 -16.94 23.13 -0.33
C ASP A 238 -16.84 23.87 -1.68
N ILE A 239 -15.64 24.33 -2.07
CA ILE A 239 -15.36 24.90 -3.41
C ILE A 239 -15.35 23.81 -4.50
N THR A 240 -14.72 22.67 -4.25
CA THR A 240 -14.51 21.62 -5.26
C THR A 240 -15.66 20.62 -5.38
N CYS A 241 -16.38 20.40 -4.30
CA CYS A 241 -17.48 19.44 -4.15
C CYS A 241 -18.53 20.02 -3.19
N PRO A 242 -19.31 21.02 -3.64
CA PRO A 242 -20.36 21.62 -2.82
C PRO A 242 -21.44 20.58 -2.51
N SER A 243 -21.93 20.59 -1.27
CA SER A 243 -23.05 19.73 -0.88
C SER A 243 -24.33 20.18 -1.60
N LYS A 244 -25.03 19.25 -2.24
CA LYS A 244 -26.36 19.50 -2.83
C LYS A 244 -27.48 19.67 -1.79
N LEU A 245 -27.15 19.50 -0.52
CA LEU A 245 -28.07 19.74 0.58
C LEU A 245 -28.10 21.24 0.84
N THR A 246 -29.18 21.89 0.41
CA THR A 246 -29.45 23.29 0.73
C THR A 246 -29.84 23.37 2.20
N THR A 247 -29.01 24.03 3.01
CA THR A 247 -29.31 24.33 4.43
C THR A 247 -30.32 25.48 4.54
N THR A 248 -31.39 25.44 3.75
CA THR A 248 -32.38 26.53 3.66
C THR A 248 -33.33 26.58 4.85
N ASP A 249 -33.27 25.60 5.77
CA ASP A 249 -34.03 25.66 7.01
C ASP A 249 -33.11 25.44 8.20
N ASN A 250 -33.01 26.46 9.06
CA ASN A 250 -32.50 26.37 10.44
C ASN A 250 -33.44 25.55 11.35
N LYS A 251 -34.07 24.50 10.80
CA LYS A 251 -34.77 23.48 11.58
C LYS A 251 -33.78 22.36 11.80
N THR A 252 -33.56 22.03 13.08
CA THR A 252 -32.93 20.80 13.56
C THR A 252 -33.08 19.69 12.54
N MET A 253 -31.97 19.35 11.86
CA MET A 253 -31.98 18.28 10.86
C MET A 253 -32.39 16.99 11.57
N ASP A 254 -33.64 16.59 11.35
CA ASP A 254 -34.12 15.27 11.76
C ASP A 254 -33.23 14.22 11.12
N SER A 255 -32.76 13.31 11.95
CA SER A 255 -31.88 12.18 11.65
C SER A 255 -32.42 11.22 10.58
N SER A 256 -33.61 11.47 10.04
CA SER A 256 -34.33 10.70 9.03
C SER A 256 -33.89 11.01 7.58
N ILE A 257 -33.35 12.20 7.26
CA ILE A 257 -32.97 12.56 5.87
C ILE A 257 -31.73 11.80 5.37
N ILE A 258 -30.85 11.37 6.29
CA ILE A 258 -29.63 10.61 5.93
C ILE A 258 -29.97 9.18 5.45
N LEU A 259 -31.13 8.63 5.83
CA LEU A 259 -31.55 7.29 5.41
C LEU A 259 -32.14 7.27 3.99
N VAL A 260 -32.79 8.36 3.54
CA VAL A 260 -33.46 8.39 2.23
C VAL A 260 -32.46 8.48 1.07
N SER A 261 -31.36 9.21 1.25
CA SER A 261 -30.33 9.33 0.19
C SER A 261 -29.50 8.05 -0.03
N LYS A 262 -29.59 7.05 0.86
CA LYS A 262 -28.99 5.72 0.64
C LYS A 262 -29.90 4.77 -0.15
N ALA A 263 -31.21 4.97 -0.12
CA ALA A 263 -32.13 4.05 -0.78
C ALA A 263 -32.16 4.23 -2.32
N GLN A 264 -31.92 5.46 -2.80
CA GLN A 264 -32.12 5.77 -4.23
C GLN A 264 -30.92 5.44 -5.13
N GLN A 265 -29.76 5.08 -4.55
CA GLN A 265 -28.58 4.60 -5.31
C GLN A 265 -28.39 3.07 -5.24
N CYS A 266 -29.20 2.34 -4.47
CA CYS A 266 -29.12 0.88 -4.34
C CYS A 266 -30.25 0.12 -5.05
N HIS A 267 -31.16 0.82 -5.76
CA HIS A 267 -32.13 0.17 -6.65
C HIS A 267 -31.54 -0.09 -8.04
N THR A 268 -30.46 -0.88 -8.09
CA THR A 268 -30.09 -1.60 -9.31
C THR A 268 -29.32 -2.85 -8.89
N PHE A 269 -29.83 -4.01 -9.32
CA PHE A 269 -29.32 -5.37 -9.06
C PHE A 269 -29.60 -5.97 -7.67
N PHE A 270 -30.79 -6.56 -7.53
CA PHE A 270 -30.95 -7.98 -7.15
C PHE A 270 -32.38 -8.43 -7.53
N PHE A 271 -32.55 -8.94 -8.75
CA PHE A 271 -33.70 -9.81 -9.05
C PHE A 271 -33.34 -11.20 -8.53
N TYR A 272 -33.79 -11.55 -7.32
CA TYR A 272 -33.93 -12.95 -6.94
C TYR A 272 -35.34 -13.40 -7.35
N ARG A 273 -35.37 -14.19 -8.41
CA ARG A 273 -36.54 -14.90 -8.93
C ARG A 273 -36.95 -15.94 -7.88
N SER A 274 -38.09 -15.73 -7.25
CA SER A 274 -38.73 -16.76 -6.41
C SER A 274 -39.34 -17.84 -7.32
N PRO A 275 -39.10 -19.14 -7.08
CA PRO A 275 -39.87 -20.17 -7.76
C PRO A 275 -41.23 -20.31 -7.06
N GLY A 276 -42.29 -20.04 -7.82
CA GLY A 276 -43.64 -20.40 -7.43
C GLY A 276 -43.82 -21.91 -7.53
N ASN A 277 -44.46 -22.49 -6.52
CA ASN A 277 -45.10 -23.80 -6.61
C ASN A 277 -46.57 -23.60 -6.23
N GLY A 278 -47.43 -23.61 -7.24
CA GLY A 278 -48.75 -24.21 -7.11
C GLY A 278 -48.66 -25.63 -7.65
N VAL A 279 -49.14 -26.61 -6.90
CA VAL A 279 -50.44 -27.29 -7.05
C VAL A 279 -50.80 -27.84 -5.67
#